data_AF-G5LQY4-F1
#
_entry.id   AF-G5LQY4-F1
#
_cell.length_a   1.000
_cell.length_b   1.000
_cell.length_c   1.000
_cell.angle_alpha   90.00
_cell.angle_beta   90.00
_cell.angle_gamma   90.00
#
_symmetry.space_group_name_H-M   'P 1'
#
loop_
_entity.id
_entity.type
_entity.pdbx_description
1 polymer ?
#
loop_
_entity_poly.entity_id
_entity_poly.type
_entity_poly.pdbx_seq_one_letter_code
_entity_poly.pdbx_strand_id
1 'polypeptide(L)'
;RLDWAYRWCFLLQAPRELSAPLQTLGYAALMFGFWPQLSRCRLTLAIACVGRMALTNYLLQTIICTTLFYQFGLFMKFNRLELLFFVVPVWAINLLFSVIWLRFWRQGPVEWLWRQLTLRASGSLR
;
A
#
# COMPACT_ATOMS: atom_id res chain seq x y z
N ARG A 1 40.54 -12.35 1.23
CA ARG A 1 39.56 -11.37 1.78
C ARG A 1 39.02 -10.63 0.57
N LEU A 2 37.73 -10.77 0.22
CA LEU A 2 37.16 -9.92 -0.82
C LEU A 2 37.15 -8.49 -0.27
N ASP A 3 37.94 -7.61 -0.86
CA ASP A 3 37.89 -6.18 -0.58
C ASP A 3 36.55 -5.66 -1.11
N TRP A 4 35.51 -5.75 -0.28
CA TRP A 4 34.21 -5.08 -0.42
C TRP A 4 34.40 -3.57 -0.30
N ALA A 5 35.25 -3.00 -1.16
CA ALA A 5 35.49 -1.58 -1.22
C ALA A 5 34.18 -0.91 -1.66
N TYR A 6 33.70 0.05 -0.86
CA TYR A 6 32.48 0.83 -1.10
C TYR A 6 32.37 1.43 -2.52
N ARG A 7 33.51 1.62 -3.20
CA ARG A 7 33.60 2.08 -4.60
C ARG A 7 32.88 1.15 -5.58
N TRP A 8 32.93 -0.16 -5.36
CA TRP A 8 32.23 -1.15 -6.21
C TRP A 8 30.72 -1.15 -5.97
N CYS A 9 30.25 -0.86 -4.75
CA CYS A 9 28.83 -0.68 -4.47
C CYS A 9 28.25 0.50 -5.26
N PHE A 10 28.97 1.62 -5.33
CA PHE A 10 28.51 2.79 -6.09
C PHE A 10 28.40 2.48 -7.59
N LEU A 11 29.39 1.79 -8.18
CA LEU A 11 29.36 1.42 -9.60
C LEU A 11 28.25 0.40 -9.92
N LEU A 12 27.94 -0.51 -9.00
CA LEU A 12 26.85 -1.48 -9.17
C LEU A 12 25.45 -0.86 -8.93
N GLN A 13 25.34 0.19 -8.12
CA GLN A 13 24.08 0.91 -7.87
C GLN A 13 23.80 2.02 -8.88
N ALA A 14 24.83 2.64 -9.46
CA ALA A 14 24.70 3.74 -10.41
C ALA A 14 23.71 3.47 -11.56
N PRO A 15 23.66 2.27 -12.18
CA PRO A 15 22.65 1.97 -13.20
C PRO A 15 21.22 2.03 -12.66
N ARG A 16 21.00 1.52 -11.43
CA ARG A 16 19.69 1.56 -10.78
C ARG A 16 19.29 3.00 -10.49
N GLU A 17 20.17 3.78 -9.90
CA GLU A 17 19.91 5.18 -9.52
C GLU A 17 19.66 6.08 -10.74
N LEU A 18 20.37 5.85 -11.85
CA LEU A 18 20.14 6.57 -13.11
C LEU A 18 18.84 6.14 -13.81
N SER A 19 18.49 4.86 -13.72
CA SER A 19 17.25 4.35 -14.31
C SER A 19 15.99 4.78 -13.54
N ALA A 20 16.10 5.03 -12.23
CA ALA A 20 14.97 5.40 -11.38
C ALA A 20 14.24 6.69 -11.81
N PRO A 21 14.91 7.85 -12.06
CA PRO A 21 14.24 9.05 -12.52
C PRO A 21 13.65 8.88 -13.92
N LEU A 22 14.34 8.18 -14.82
CA LEU A 22 13.83 7.90 -16.17
C LEU A 22 12.55 7.06 -16.13
N GLN A 23 12.53 6.01 -15.31
CA GLN A 23 11.32 5.21 -15.08
C GLN A 23 10.20 6.05 -14.47
N THR A 24 10.51 6.87 -13.48
CA THR A 24 9.51 7.72 -12.80
C THR A 24 8.89 8.72 -13.78
N LEU A 25 9.70 9.36 -14.62
CA LEU A 25 9.23 10.27 -15.67
C LEU A 25 8.41 9.53 -16.73
N GLY A 26 8.84 8.33 -17.15
CA GLY A 26 8.09 7.49 -18.07
C GLY A 26 6.71 7.11 -17.53
N TYR A 27 6.63 6.64 -16.29
CA TYR A 27 5.36 6.33 -15.64
C TYR A 27 4.48 7.58 -15.47
N ALA A 28 5.05 8.71 -15.05
CA ALA A 28 4.30 9.96 -14.92
C ALA A 28 3.72 10.41 -16.27
N ALA A 29 4.52 10.40 -17.34
CA ALA A 29 4.07 10.75 -18.69
C ALA A 29 2.93 9.85 -19.17
N LEU A 30 3.02 8.53 -18.94
CA LEU A 30 1.94 7.59 -19.25
C LEU A 30 0.68 7.86 -18.42
N MET A 31 0.82 8.09 -17.12
CA MET A 31 -0.31 8.39 -16.24
C MET A 31 -1.02 9.68 -16.65
N PHE A 32 -0.28 10.74 -16.99
CA PHE A 32 -0.84 11.99 -17.48
C PHE A 32 -1.48 11.85 -18.86
N GLY A 33 -0.81 11.16 -19.80
CA GLY A 33 -1.31 10.97 -21.16
C GLY A 33 -2.59 10.14 -21.24
N PHE A 34 -2.72 9.12 -20.38
CA PHE A 34 -3.91 8.25 -20.32
C PHE A 34 -4.87 8.60 -19.18
N TRP A 35 -4.71 9.76 -18.53
CA TRP A 35 -5.52 10.17 -17.37
C TRP A 35 -7.04 10.12 -17.63
N PRO A 36 -7.57 10.62 -18.77
CA PRO A 36 -9.01 10.57 -19.04
C PRO A 36 -9.57 9.15 -19.12
N GLN A 37 -8.81 8.21 -19.68
CA GLN A 37 -9.17 6.80 -19.82
C GLN A 37 -9.04 6.07 -18.48
N LEU A 38 -7.97 6.35 -17.73
CA LEU A 38 -7.68 5.73 -16.45
C LEU A 38 -8.70 6.14 -15.39
N SER A 39 -9.10 7.42 -15.35
CA SER A 39 -10.10 7.95 -14.42
C SER A 39 -11.48 7.28 -14.57
N ARG A 40 -11.82 6.85 -15.79
CA ARG A 40 -13.09 6.15 -16.08
C ARG A 40 -13.03 4.65 -15.77
N CYS A 41 -11.86 4.10 -15.51
CA CYS A 41 -11.68 2.68 -15.24
C CYS A 41 -12.22 2.32 -13.84
N ARG A 42 -12.99 1.22 -13.74
CA ARG A 42 -13.50 0.73 -12.45
C ARG A 42 -12.39 0.32 -11.49
N LEU A 43 -11.25 -0.11 -12.03
CA LEU A 43 -10.08 -0.45 -11.23
C LEU A 43 -9.55 0.79 -10.49
N THR A 44 -9.45 1.94 -11.17
CA THR A 44 -9.02 3.21 -10.58
C THR A 44 -9.98 3.67 -9.49
N LEU A 45 -11.29 3.50 -9.69
CA LEU A 45 -12.29 3.78 -8.66
C LEU A 45 -12.14 2.86 -7.45
N ALA A 46 -11.87 1.56 -7.65
CA ALA A 46 -11.63 0.62 -6.56
C ALA A 46 -10.34 0.96 -5.79
N ILE A 47 -9.26 1.31 -6.50
CA ILE A 47 -8.00 1.77 -5.88
C ILE A 47 -8.22 3.07 -5.11
N ALA A 48 -9.00 4.01 -5.65
CA ALA A 48 -9.36 5.24 -4.95
C ALA A 48 -10.20 4.97 -3.69
N CYS A 49 -11.05 3.95 -3.68
CA CYS A 49 -11.75 3.48 -2.48
C CYS A 49 -10.76 2.95 -1.43
N VAL A 50 -9.81 2.10 -1.81
CA VAL A 50 -8.76 1.61 -0.91
C VAL A 50 -7.92 2.76 -0.35
N GLY A 51 -7.54 3.73 -1.19
CA GLY A 51 -6.76 4.90 -0.79
C GLY A 51 -7.50 5.82 0.19
N ARG A 52 -8.82 5.94 0.07
CA ARG A 52 -9.67 6.67 1.04
C ARG A 52 -9.73 6.00 2.42
N MET A 53 -9.41 4.71 2.48
CA MET A 53 -9.38 3.89 3.69
C MET A 53 -7.96 3.39 4.00
N ALA A 54 -6.92 4.16 3.65
CA ALA A 54 -5.54 3.71 3.75
C ALA A 54 -5.13 3.26 5.18
N LEU A 55 -5.57 3.99 6.21
CA LEU A 55 -5.25 3.66 7.60
C LEU A 55 -6.03 2.42 8.07
N THR A 56 -7.31 2.35 7.72
CA THR A 56 -8.13 1.17 8.02
C THR A 56 -7.58 -0.08 7.33
N ASN A 57 -7.21 0.00 6.05
CA ASN A 57 -6.65 -1.11 5.29
C ASN A 57 -5.28 -1.54 5.83
N TYR A 58 -4.43 -0.59 6.22
CA TYR A 58 -3.16 -0.91 6.86
C TYR A 58 -3.37 -1.73 8.15
N LEU A 59 -4.31 -1.31 9.00
CA LEU A 59 -4.64 -2.04 10.22
C LEU A 59 -5.29 -3.40 9.94
N LEU A 60 -6.22 -3.46 8.99
CA LEU A 60 -6.87 -4.70 8.57
C LEU A 60 -5.83 -5.71 8.07
N GLN A 61 -4.94 -5.30 7.16
CA GLN A 61 -3.85 -6.13 6.68
C GLN A 61 -2.94 -6.56 7.83
N THR A 62 -2.60 -5.66 8.75
CA THR A 62 -1.77 -5.97 9.91
C THR A 62 -2.43 -7.06 10.76
N ILE A 63 -3.72 -6.92 11.10
CA ILE A 63 -4.47 -7.90 11.87
C ILE A 63 -4.53 -9.25 11.16
N ILE A 64 -4.77 -9.26 9.84
CA ILE A 64 -4.79 -10.49 9.05
C ILE A 64 -3.41 -11.18 9.09
N CYS A 65 -2.34 -10.45 8.80
CA CYS A 65 -0.99 -10.99 8.79
C CYS A 65 -0.54 -11.45 10.19
N THR A 66 -0.77 -10.67 11.24
CA THR A 66 -0.38 -11.07 12.60
C THR A 66 -1.19 -12.27 13.06
N THR A 67 -2.49 -12.33 12.77
CA THR A 67 -3.31 -13.50 13.12
C THR A 67 -2.84 -14.75 12.36
N LEU A 68 -2.64 -14.65 11.05
CA LEU A 68 -2.14 -15.78 10.24
C LEU A 68 -0.74 -16.24 10.67
N PHE A 69 0.24 -15.34 10.76
CA PHE A 69 1.61 -15.76 11.02
C PHE A 69 1.90 -16.04 12.50
N TYR A 70 1.29 -15.27 13.41
CA TYR A 70 1.57 -15.36 14.84
C TYR A 70 0.63 -16.34 15.55
N GLN A 71 -0.69 -16.21 15.36
CA GLN A 71 -1.67 -17.03 16.10
C GLN A 71 -1.78 -18.46 15.54
N PHE A 72 -1.70 -18.63 14.22
CA PHE A 72 -1.71 -19.97 13.60
C PHE A 72 -0.33 -20.63 13.54
N GLY A 73 0.73 -20.00 14.09
CA GLY A 73 2.07 -20.59 14.16
C GLY A 73 2.67 -20.91 12.79
N LEU A 74 2.29 -20.13 11.76
CA LEU A 74 2.74 -20.25 10.37
C LEU A 74 4.07 -19.49 10.12
N PHE A 75 4.60 -18.84 11.15
CA PHE A 75 5.88 -18.15 11.10
C PHE A 75 7.00 -19.11 10.69
N MET A 76 7.79 -18.72 9.67
CA MET A 76 8.92 -19.49 9.11
C MET A 76 8.59 -20.85 8.46
N LYS A 77 7.31 -21.17 8.22
CA LYS A 77 6.93 -22.45 7.57
C LYS A 77 6.78 -22.38 6.05
N PHE A 78 6.70 -21.17 5.49
CA PHE A 78 6.41 -20.96 4.08
C PHE A 78 7.62 -20.40 3.33
N ASN A 79 7.80 -20.86 2.09
CA ASN A 79 8.81 -20.34 1.20
C ASN A 79 8.37 -18.98 0.59
N ARG A 80 9.30 -18.22 0.01
CA ARG A 80 9.02 -16.87 -0.52
C ARG A 80 7.91 -16.87 -1.59
N LEU A 81 7.85 -17.94 -2.39
CA LEU A 81 6.83 -18.12 -3.43
C LEU A 81 5.44 -18.35 -2.84
N GLU A 82 5.35 -19.12 -1.75
CA GLU A 82 4.07 -19.36 -1.05
C GLU A 82 3.56 -18.08 -0.39
N LEU A 83 4.45 -17.29 0.21
CA LEU A 83 4.09 -15.97 0.74
C LEU A 83 3.52 -15.05 -0.35
N LEU A 84 4.05 -15.10 -1.57
CA LEU A 84 3.52 -14.36 -2.71
C LEU A 84 2.07 -14.72 -3.03
N PHE A 85 1.70 -16.00 -2.90
CA PHE A 85 0.31 -16.44 -3.05
C PHE A 85 -0.59 -15.93 -1.92
N PHE A 86 -0.09 -15.72 -0.70
CA PHE A 86 -0.87 -15.10 0.38
C PHE A 86 -1.15 -13.62 0.17
N VAL A 87 -0.33 -12.90 -0.59
CA VAL A 87 -0.55 -11.46 -0.84
C VAL A 87 -1.84 -11.24 -1.63
N VAL A 88 -2.11 -12.07 -2.65
CA VAL A 88 -3.28 -11.94 -3.53
C VAL A 88 -4.61 -11.96 -2.78
N PRO A 89 -4.92 -12.96 -1.92
CA PRO A 89 -6.17 -13.00 -1.17
C PRO A 89 -6.23 -11.89 -0.12
N VAL A 90 -5.12 -11.53 0.53
CA VAL A 90 -5.10 -10.41 1.50
C VAL A 90 -5.46 -9.10 0.81
N TRP A 91 -4.90 -8.86 -0.38
CA TRP A 91 -5.26 -7.71 -1.21
C TRP A 91 -6.71 -7.75 -1.66
N ALA A 92 -7.20 -8.91 -2.11
CA ALA A 92 -8.59 -9.07 -2.51
C ALA A 92 -9.54 -8.74 -1.35
N ILE A 93 -9.26 -9.23 -0.14
CA ILE A 93 -10.03 -8.92 1.07
C ILE A 93 -10.01 -7.41 1.36
N ASN A 94 -8.84 -6.75 1.31
CA ASN A 94 -8.74 -5.31 1.54
C ASN A 94 -9.53 -4.50 0.49
N LEU A 95 -9.46 -4.90 -0.78
CA LEU A 95 -10.17 -4.25 -1.88
C LEU A 95 -11.69 -4.43 -1.74
N LEU A 96 -12.14 -5.66 -1.51
CA LEU A 96 -13.56 -5.98 -1.28
C LEU A 96 -14.11 -5.25 -0.06
N PHE A 97 -13.39 -5.31 1.06
CA PHE A 97 -13.77 -4.61 2.29
C PHE A 97 -13.88 -3.11 2.05
N SER A 98 -12.90 -2.49 1.40
CA SER A 98 -12.92 -1.05 1.09
C SER A 98 -14.09 -0.64 0.20
N VAL A 99 -14.36 -1.41 -0.86
CA VAL A 99 -15.43 -1.11 -1.81
C VAL A 99 -16.81 -1.30 -1.17
N ILE A 100 -17.00 -2.40 -0.43
CA ILE A 100 -18.26 -2.69 0.26
C ILE A 100 -18.50 -1.64 1.35
N TRP A 101 -17.47 -1.35 2.16
CA TRP A 101 -17.58 -0.37 3.24
C TRP A 101 -17.96 1.02 2.71
N LEU A 102 -17.25 1.50 1.68
CA LEU A 102 -17.52 2.82 1.10
C LEU A 102 -18.87 2.92 0.37
N ARG A 103 -19.51 1.79 0.07
CA ARG A 103 -20.89 1.75 -0.44
C ARG A 103 -21.90 2.10 0.66
N PHE A 104 -21.61 1.77 1.90
CA PHE A 104 -22.48 2.03 3.05
C PHE A 104 -22.08 3.30 3.82
N TRP A 105 -20.79 3.58 3.96
CA TRP A 105 -20.24 4.68 4.78
C TRP A 105 -19.34 5.58 3.94
N ARG A 106 -19.39 6.91 4.12
CA ARG A 106 -18.60 7.84 3.29
C ARG A 106 -17.11 7.89 3.66
N GLN A 107 -16.73 7.32 4.80
CA GLN A 107 -15.37 7.39 5.35
C GLN A 107 -15.00 6.07 6.04
N GLY A 108 -13.70 5.75 6.06
CA GLY A 108 -13.20 4.59 6.78
C GLY A 108 -13.35 4.77 8.31
N PRO A 109 -13.57 3.67 9.04
CA PRO A 109 -13.87 3.70 10.48
C PRO A 109 -12.71 4.30 11.28
N VAL A 110 -11.47 3.93 10.94
CA VAL A 110 -10.29 4.40 11.66
C VAL A 110 -9.94 5.83 11.25
N GLU A 111 -10.13 6.19 9.98
CA GLU A 111 -9.94 7.56 9.51
C GLU A 111 -10.91 8.53 10.18
N TRP A 112 -12.16 8.10 10.40
CA TRP A 112 -13.14 8.86 11.16
C TRP A 112 -12.68 9.04 12.61
N LEU A 113 -12.26 7.96 13.27
CA LEU A 113 -11.75 8.01 14.64
C LEU A 113 -10.52 8.92 14.75
N TRP A 114 -9.60 8.82 13.79
CA TRP A 114 -8.40 9.64 13.72
C TRP A 114 -8.76 11.11 13.60
N ARG A 115 -9.68 11.49 12.69
CA ARG A 115 -10.15 12.87 12.57
C ARG A 115 -10.75 13.38 13.88
N GLN A 116 -11.56 12.58 14.56
CA GLN A 116 -12.14 12.96 15.85
C GLN A 116 -11.05 13.18 16.91
N LEU A 117 -10.05 12.31 16.96
CA LEU A 117 -8.92 12.44 17.88
C LEU A 117 -8.07 13.67 17.56
N THR A 118 -7.75 13.91 16.29
CA THR A 118 -6.99 15.10 15.88
C THR A 118 -7.73 16.38 16.22
N LEU A 119 -9.04 16.45 15.99
CA LEU A 119 -9.86 17.63 16.33
C LEU A 119 -9.91 17.89 17.84
N ARG A 120 -9.95 16.83 18.66
CA ARG A 120 -9.91 16.95 20.13
C ARG A 120 -8.51 17.32 20.62
N ALA A 121 -7.48 16.76 20.02
CA ALA A 121 -6.08 16.96 20.41
C ALA A 121 -5.51 18.30 19.94
N SER A 122 -5.97 18.84 18.81
CA SER A 122 -5.49 20.13 18.29
C SER A 122 -5.95 21.31 19.13
N GLY A 123 -6.78 21.08 20.16
CA GLY A 123 -7.52 22.13 20.84
C GLY A 123 -8.51 22.74 19.86
N SER A 124 -9.80 22.69 20.18
CA SER A 124 -10.71 23.64 19.54
C SER A 124 -10.14 25.03 19.85
N LEU A 125 -9.68 25.74 18.81
CA LEU A 125 -9.76 27.19 18.74
C LEU A 125 -11.22 27.54 19.08
N ARG A 126 -11.50 27.69 20.37
CA ARG A 126 -12.61 28.49 20.86
C ARG A 126 -12.07 29.91 20.99
#